data_AF-A0A7W0MGI6-F1
#
_entry.id   AF-A0A7W0MGI6-F1
#
_cell.length_a   1.000
_cell.length_b   1.000
_cell.length_c   1.000
_cell.angle_alpha   90.00
_cell.angle_beta   90.00
_cell.angle_gamma   90.00
#
_symmetry.space_group_name_H-M   'P 1'
#
loop_
_entity.id
_entity.type
_entity.pdbx_description
1 polymer ?
#
loop_
_entity_poly.entity_id
_entity_poly.type
_entity_poly.pdbx_seq_one_letter_code
_entity_poly.pdbx_strand_id
1 'polypeptide(L)' 'MSVIKDAISALVSKNDVAPVGTIHVVDRSPLNWLYITYNTVEELVRVSPDGAIEPAAMKTYSWANDRTLEVEVREDNR' A
#
# COMPACT_ATOMS: atom_id res chain seq x y z
N MET A 1 -31.81 0.54 0.48
CA MET A 1 -30.83 1.21 -0.40
C MET A 1 -30.03 2.32 0.31
N SER A 2 -30.09 2.47 1.66
CA SER A 2 -29.25 3.45 2.40
C SER A 2 -28.06 2.79 3.11
N VAL A 3 -28.23 1.60 3.70
CA VAL A 3 -27.19 0.91 4.50
C VAL A 3 -25.83 0.79 3.78
N ILE A 4 -25.82 0.48 2.47
CA ILE A 4 -24.58 0.37 1.68
C ILE A 4 -23.94 1.75 1.46
N LYS A 5 -24.74 2.80 1.22
CA LYS A 5 -24.23 4.17 1.08
C LYS A 5 -23.67 4.70 2.39
N ASP A 6 -24.33 4.37 3.50
CA ASP A 6 -23.93 4.80 4.83
C ASP A 6 -22.61 4.12 5.25
N ALA A 7 -22.43 2.82 4.94
CA ALA A 7 -21.19 2.09 5.15
C ALA A 7 -20.04 2.61 4.27
N ILE A 8 -20.30 2.91 3.00
CA ILE A 8 -19.30 3.50 2.09
C ILE A 8 -18.91 4.90 2.58
N SER A 9 -19.88 5.72 3.00
CA SER A 9 -19.62 7.05 3.53
C SER A 9 -18.82 7.01 4.84
N ALA A 10 -19.05 6.00 5.69
CA ALA A 10 -18.27 5.78 6.90
C ALA A 10 -16.84 5.33 6.58
N LEU A 11 -16.63 4.50 5.55
CA LEU A 11 -15.31 4.07 5.08
C LEU A 11 -14.49 5.22 4.49
N VAL A 12 -15.17 6.15 3.81
CA VAL A 12 -14.57 7.34 3.18
C VAL A 12 -14.38 8.48 4.18
N SER A 13 -15.25 8.57 5.19
CA SER A 13 -15.04 9.48 6.31
C SER A 13 -13.86 8.98 7.13
N LYS A 14 -12.83 9.80 7.22
CA LYS A 14 -11.60 9.59 8.00
C LYS A 14 -11.86 9.56 9.52
N ASN A 15 -12.91 8.89 9.97
CA ASN A 15 -13.17 8.62 11.38
C ASN A 15 -12.31 7.42 11.76
N ASP A 16 -11.51 7.56 12.82
CA ASP A 16 -10.67 6.52 13.42
C ASP A 16 -11.55 5.43 14.08
N VAL A 17 -12.40 4.77 13.29
CA VAL A 17 -13.12 3.60 13.73
C VAL A 17 -12.11 2.47 13.79
N ALA A 18 -11.93 1.91 14.98
CA ALA A 18 -11.08 0.73 15.16
C ALA A 18 -11.51 -0.36 14.15
N PRO A 19 -10.58 -0.97 13.40
CA PRO A 19 -10.93 -1.98 12.43
C PRO A 19 -11.66 -3.14 13.14
N VAL A 20 -12.87 -3.45 12.69
CA VAL A 20 -13.70 -4.55 13.22
C VAL A 20 -14.02 -5.56 12.12
N GLY A 21 -13.99 -6.85 12.46
CA GLY A 21 -14.45 -7.94 11.60
C GLY A 21 -13.34 -8.80 10.99
N THR A 22 -13.72 -9.61 9.99
CA THR A 22 -12.83 -10.52 9.28
C THR A 22 -13.10 -10.45 7.79
N ILE A 23 -12.05 -10.30 6.98
CA ILE A 23 -12.14 -10.34 5.52
C ILE A 23 -11.65 -11.73 5.07
N HIS A 24 -12.51 -12.46 4.36
CA HIS A 24 -12.14 -13.71 3.72
C HIS A 24 -11.83 -13.44 2.24
N VAL A 25 -10.58 -13.66 1.83
CA VAL A 25 -10.12 -13.50 0.45
C VAL A 25 -9.79 -14.88 -0.12
N VAL A 26 -10.29 -15.17 -1.33
CA VAL A 26 -9.96 -16.38 -2.08
C VAL A 26 -9.37 -15.97 -3.42
N ASP A 27 -8.05 -16.15 -3.57
CA ASP A 27 -7.36 -16.02 -4.85
C ASP A 27 -6.97 -17.42 -5.36
N ARG A 28 -7.52 -17.79 -6.52
CA ARG A 28 -7.28 -19.09 -7.18
C ARG A 28 -6.08 -19.06 -8.12
N SER A 29 -5.44 -17.91 -8.29
CA SER A 29 -4.25 -17.78 -9.10
C SER A 29 -3.11 -18.64 -8.53
N PRO A 30 -2.38 -19.40 -9.36
CA PRO A 30 -1.15 -20.07 -8.92
C PRO A 30 -0.05 -19.07 -8.50
N LEU A 31 -0.24 -17.79 -8.82
CA LEU A 31 0.64 -16.67 -8.44
C LEU A 31 0.15 -15.91 -7.20
N ASN A 32 -0.84 -16.43 -6.45
CA ASN A 32 -1.38 -15.75 -5.26
C ASN A 32 -0.30 -15.35 -4.25
N TRP A 33 0.80 -16.11 -4.17
CA TRP A 33 1.94 -15.83 -3.31
C TRP A 33 2.61 -14.48 -3.62
N LEU A 34 2.67 -14.09 -4.90
CA LEU A 34 3.17 -12.77 -5.31
C LEU A 34 2.22 -11.67 -4.82
N TYR A 35 0.91 -11.87 -4.96
CA TYR A 35 -0.08 -10.90 -4.51
C TYR A 35 -0.13 -10.78 -2.99
N ILE A 36 0.14 -11.85 -2.24
CA ILE A 36 0.31 -11.77 -0.78
C ILE A 36 1.47 -10.82 -0.47
N THR A 37 2.63 -10.99 -1.13
CA THR A 37 3.77 -10.09 -0.87
C THR A 37 3.44 -8.62 -1.14
N TYR A 38 2.75 -8.29 -2.22
CA TYR A 38 2.28 -6.91 -2.50
C TYR A 38 1.38 -6.30 -1.39
N ASN A 39 0.73 -7.14 -0.59
CA ASN A 39 -0.17 -6.70 0.49
C ASN A 39 0.47 -6.81 1.89
N THR A 40 1.55 -7.57 2.04
CA THR A 40 2.16 -7.85 3.35
C THR A 40 3.58 -7.32 3.51
N VAL A 41 4.25 -6.95 2.42
CA VAL A 41 5.54 -6.26 2.46
C VAL A 41 5.40 -4.87 1.86
N GLU A 42 6.29 -3.97 2.26
CA GLU A 42 6.35 -2.62 1.70
C GLU A 42 7.48 -2.55 0.66
N GLU A 43 7.18 -2.05 -0.53
CA GLU A 43 8.16 -1.75 -1.57
C GLU A 43 8.78 -0.35 -1.37
N LEU A 44 9.93 -0.09 -2.01
CA LEU A 44 10.52 1.26 -1.99
C LEU A 44 9.60 2.31 -2.63
N VAL A 45 8.92 1.93 -3.70
CA VAL A 45 8.00 2.77 -4.46
C VAL A 45 6.74 2.01 -4.84
N ARG A 46 5.65 2.76 -5.06
CA ARG A 46 4.44 2.28 -5.73
C ARG A 46 4.26 3.02 -7.05
N VAL A 47 3.35 2.52 -7.88
CA VAL A 47 2.98 3.16 -9.13
C VAL A 47 1.54 3.64 -8.98
N SER A 48 1.32 4.93 -9.20
CA SER A 48 -0.01 5.53 -9.20
C SER A 48 -0.84 5.01 -10.39
N PRO A 49 -2.18 5.19 -10.38
CA PRO A 49 -3.03 4.75 -11.50
C PRO A 49 -2.67 5.36 -12.86
N ASP A 50 -2.08 6.55 -12.89
CA ASP A 50 -1.57 7.23 -14.09
C ASP A 50 -0.11 6.87 -14.45
N GLY A 51 0.52 5.98 -13.69
CA GLY A 51 1.85 5.45 -13.97
C GLY A 51 3.02 6.22 -13.36
N ALA A 52 2.75 7.21 -12.50
CA ALA A 52 3.79 7.94 -11.78
C ALA A 52 4.38 7.10 -10.64
N ILE A 53 5.67 7.29 -10.37
CA ILE A 53 6.35 6.65 -9.25
C ILE A 53 6.05 7.43 -7.98
N GLU A 54 5.45 6.76 -6.99
CA GLU A 54 5.16 7.33 -5.67
C GLU A 54 6.08 6.70 -4.62
N PRO A 55 6.73 7.49 -3.74
CA PRO A 55 7.48 6.95 -2.63
C PRO A 55 6.59 6.11 -1.68
N ALA A 56 6.99 4.87 -1.46
CA ALA A 56 6.45 3.98 -0.44
C ALA A 56 7.49 3.92 0.70
N ALA A 57 8.11 2.78 1.04
CA ALA A 57 9.12 2.70 2.10
C ALA A 57 10.28 3.70 1.95
N MET A 58 10.57 4.15 0.72
CA MET A 58 11.60 5.13 0.44
C MET A 58 11.17 6.55 0.81
N LYS A 59 12.08 7.30 1.42
CA LYS A 59 11.97 8.74 1.65
C LYS A 59 12.62 9.52 0.51
N THR A 60 13.85 9.18 0.16
CA THR A 60 14.61 9.79 -0.94
C THR A 60 15.50 8.75 -1.62
N TYR A 61 15.98 9.07 -2.83
CA TYR A 61 17.04 8.31 -3.48
C TYR A 61 17.97 9.22 -4.26
N SER A 62 19.19 8.75 -4.47
CA SER A 62 20.17 9.39 -5.33
C SER A 62 21.07 8.34 -5.96
N TRP A 63 21.62 8.64 -7.13
CA TRP A 63 22.71 7.84 -7.70
C TRP A 63 24.03 8.32 -7.07
N ALA A 64 24.70 7.45 -6.33
CA ALA A 64 26.03 7.75 -5.79
C ALA A 64 27.11 7.66 -6.88
N ASN A 65 26.85 6.87 -7.92
CA ASN A 65 27.62 6.72 -9.14
C ASN A 65 26.74 6.03 -10.21
N ASP A 66 27.30 5.76 -11.39
CA ASP A 66 26.59 5.17 -12.53
C ASP A 66 26.03 3.75 -12.29
N ARG A 67 26.32 3.13 -11.15
CA ARG A 67 25.95 1.73 -10.84
C ARG A 67 25.38 1.52 -9.43
N THR A 68 25.29 2.57 -8.62
CA THR A 68 24.82 2.46 -7.23
C THR A 68 23.72 3.46 -6.97
N LEU A 69 22.53 2.93 -6.70
CA LEU A 69 21.39 3.68 -6.18
C LEU A 69 21.45 3.65 -4.66
N GLU A 70 21.59 4.82 -4.05
CA GLU A 70 21.42 5.00 -2.61
C GLU A 70 19.97 5.37 -2.32
N VAL A 71 19.43 4.75 -1.28
CA VAL A 71 18.02 4.86 -0.90
C VAL A 71 17.96 5.18 0.58
N GLU A 72 17.36 6.32 0.92
CA GLU A 72 17.02 6.64 2.29
C GLU A 72 15.62 6.08 2.58
N VAL A 73 15.51 5.16 3.55
CA VAL A 73 14.24 4.56 3.95
C VAL A 73 13.56 5.48 4.98
N ARG A 74 12.23 5.54 4.96
CA ARG A 74 11.45 6.27 5.96
C ARG A 74 11.81 5.76 7.37
N GLU A 75 12.04 6.68 8.29
CA GLU A 75 12.12 6.34 9.72
C GLU A 75 10.71 5.99 10.23
N ASP A 76 10.62 5.07 11.18
CA ASP A 76 9.37 4.53 11.72
C ASP A 76 8.47 5.67 12.24
N ASN A 77 7.34 5.94 11.56
CA ASN A 77 6.25 6.73 12.11
C ASN A 77 5.31 5.75 12.83
N ARG A 78 5.62 5.45 14.09
CA ARG A 78 4.64 4.89 15.01
C ARG A 78 3.49 5.87 15.24
#